data_AF-K9XAU5-F1
#
_entry.id   AF-K9XAU5-F1
#
_cell.length_a   1.000
_cell.length_b   1.000
_cell.length_c   1.000
_cell.angle_alpha   90.00
_cell.angle_beta   90.00
_cell.angle_gamma   90.00
#
_symmetry.space_group_name_H-M   'P 1'
#
loop_
_entity.id
_entity.type
_entity.pdbx_description
1 polymer ?
#
loop_
_entity_poly.entity_id
_entity_poly.type
_entity_poly.pdbx_seq_one_letter_code
_entity_poly.pdbx_strand_id
1 'polypeptide(L)'
;MNNLKISVKKSEAIKLLENEAWTKEDAKRALEVIDFNKNPDELTIRRAISNFAGSELSKRQRLQAAQKGQVTKKNKEIEQIHKEYDIKLTRYKQELKQAKGRDETEVHNLALANNNLKAEVKILSSTNYQLKNDNLNLEGKVQNLISSNKDLEAKLKITSSINDQLKKENKDLKNIVDAIKLKLAIEVNQLLKYEDSEIRKALIKLFKSTLG
;
A
#
# COMPACT_ATOMS: atom_id res chain seq x y z
N MET A 1 38.11 -69.82 -81.63
CA MET A 1 38.06 -69.50 -80.20
C MET A 1 36.64 -69.08 -79.86
N ASN A 2 35.87 -69.97 -79.22
CA ASN A 2 34.50 -69.70 -78.81
C ASN A 2 34.50 -68.77 -77.60
N ASN A 3 34.24 -67.48 -77.83
CA ASN A 3 33.88 -66.56 -76.75
C ASN A 3 32.49 -66.96 -76.25
N LEU A 4 32.44 -67.70 -75.14
CA LEU A 4 31.23 -67.87 -74.35
C LEU A 4 30.66 -66.49 -74.03
N LYS A 5 29.52 -66.14 -74.63
CA LYS A 5 28.75 -64.95 -74.24
C LYS A 5 28.24 -65.19 -72.82
N ILE A 6 28.93 -64.62 -71.85
CA ILE A 6 28.49 -64.63 -70.46
C ILE A 6 27.27 -63.70 -70.37
N SER A 7 26.09 -64.30 -70.24
CA SER A 7 24.85 -63.58 -69.99
C SER A 7 24.88 -62.98 -68.58
N VAL A 8 24.56 -61.69 -68.46
CA VAL A 8 24.64 -60.97 -67.17
C VAL A 8 23.23 -60.83 -66.58
N LYS A 9 23.04 -61.28 -65.33
CA LYS A 9 21.76 -61.09 -64.64
C LYS A 9 21.58 -59.63 -64.21
N LYS A 10 20.34 -59.16 -64.08
CA LYS A 10 20.04 -57.77 -63.66
C LYS A 10 20.73 -57.36 -62.35
N SER A 11 20.84 -58.27 -61.38
CA SER A 11 21.55 -58.02 -60.12
C SER A 11 23.06 -57.85 -60.30
N GLU A 12 23.66 -58.57 -61.25
CA GLU A 12 25.08 -58.49 -61.59
C GLU A 12 25.36 -57.21 -62.38
N ALA A 13 24.46 -56.84 -63.30
CA ALA A 13 24.51 -55.57 -64.01
C ALA A 13 24.44 -54.37 -63.05
N ILE A 14 23.57 -54.39 -62.04
CA ILE A 14 23.50 -53.31 -61.03
C ILE A 14 24.83 -53.20 -60.27
N LYS A 15 25.40 -54.33 -59.81
CA LYS A 15 26.69 -54.34 -59.10
C LYS A 15 27.84 -53.85 -59.98
N LEU A 16 27.84 -54.19 -61.27
CA LEU A 16 28.81 -53.71 -62.24
C LEU A 16 28.78 -52.18 -62.33
N LEU A 17 27.59 -51.58 -62.41
CA LEU A 17 27.45 -50.13 -62.47
C LEU A 17 27.74 -49.43 -61.14
N GLU A 18 27.40 -50.05 -60.01
CA GLU A 18 27.80 -49.56 -58.67
C GLU A 18 29.34 -49.49 -58.54
N ASN A 19 30.06 -50.49 -59.05
CA ASN A 19 31.53 -50.48 -59.10
C ASN A 19 32.09 -49.38 -60.01
N GLU A 20 31.30 -48.90 -60.96
CA GLU A 20 31.63 -47.80 -61.88
C GLU A 20 31.15 -46.43 -61.35
N ALA A 21 30.94 -46.33 -60.04
CA ALA A 21 30.51 -45.13 -59.33
C ALA A 21 29.08 -44.65 -59.66
N TRP A 22 28.22 -45.52 -60.18
CA TRP A 22 26.80 -45.22 -60.28
C TRP A 22 26.11 -45.42 -58.93
N THR A 23 25.08 -44.64 -58.64
CA THR A 23 24.21 -44.95 -57.49
C THR A 23 23.37 -46.18 -57.83
N LYS A 24 23.05 -47.01 -56.83
CA LYS A 24 22.16 -48.18 -56.97
C LYS A 24 20.87 -47.85 -57.72
N GLU A 25 20.28 -46.70 -57.42
CA GLU A 25 19.03 -46.25 -58.00
C GLU A 25 19.20 -45.73 -59.43
N ASP A 26 20.31 -45.07 -59.75
CA ASP A 26 20.61 -44.66 -61.13
C ASP A 26 20.96 -45.87 -62.01
N ALA A 27 21.68 -46.86 -61.46
CA ALA A 27 21.94 -48.14 -62.13
C ALA A 27 20.63 -48.87 -62.44
N LYS A 28 19.72 -48.99 -61.46
CA LYS A 28 18.39 -49.58 -61.69
C LYS A 28 17.63 -48.88 -62.81
N ARG A 29 17.59 -47.54 -62.79
CA ARG A 29 16.88 -46.72 -63.79
C ARG A 29 17.47 -46.86 -65.19
N ALA A 30 18.78 -46.83 -65.33
CA ALA A 30 19.43 -46.99 -66.63
C ALA A 30 19.21 -48.38 -67.23
N LEU A 31 19.07 -49.40 -66.37
CA LEU A 31 18.79 -50.77 -66.77
C LEU A 31 17.29 -51.04 -67.03
N GLU A 32 16.38 -50.09 -66.82
CA GLU A 32 14.94 -50.26 -67.14
C GLU A 32 14.68 -50.44 -68.64
N VAL A 33 15.53 -49.85 -69.48
CA VAL A 33 15.43 -49.91 -70.94
C VAL A 33 15.87 -51.28 -71.49
N ILE A 34 16.49 -52.12 -70.65
CA ILE A 34 17.07 -53.40 -71.06
C ILE A 34 16.11 -54.55 -70.70
N ASP A 35 15.74 -55.32 -71.72
CA ASP A 35 15.01 -56.58 -71.54
C ASP A 35 15.97 -57.73 -71.21
N PHE A 36 16.05 -58.07 -69.92
CA PHE A 36 16.91 -59.15 -69.43
C PHE A 36 16.45 -60.55 -69.84
N ASN A 37 15.23 -60.72 -70.35
CA ASN A 37 14.77 -62.02 -70.87
C ASN A 37 15.50 -62.42 -72.15
N LYS A 38 16.16 -61.47 -72.81
CA LYS A 38 16.98 -61.69 -74.02
C LYS A 38 18.44 -62.05 -73.73
N ASN A 39 18.79 -62.29 -72.46
CA ASN A 39 20.15 -62.63 -72.02
C ASN A 39 21.20 -61.63 -72.56
N PRO A 40 21.06 -60.33 -72.26
CA PRO A 40 21.99 -59.32 -72.76
C PRO A 40 23.41 -59.59 -72.23
N ASP A 41 24.40 -59.46 -73.11
CA ASP A 41 25.80 -59.45 -72.71
C ASP A 41 26.21 -58.08 -72.14
N GLU A 42 27.35 -58.05 -71.46
CA GLU A 42 27.86 -56.84 -70.82
C GLU A 42 28.01 -55.66 -71.80
N LEU A 43 28.43 -55.93 -73.05
CA LEU A 43 28.57 -54.91 -74.08
C LEU A 43 27.22 -54.29 -74.47
N THR A 44 26.18 -55.11 -74.58
CA THR A 44 24.80 -54.65 -74.83
C THR A 44 24.31 -53.78 -73.68
N ILE A 45 24.61 -54.16 -72.44
CA ILE A 45 24.27 -53.38 -71.25
C ILE A 45 24.97 -52.02 -71.29
N ARG A 46 26.29 -51.99 -71.50
CA ARG A 46 27.09 -50.76 -71.56
C ARG A 46 26.64 -49.80 -72.67
N ARG A 47 26.26 -50.33 -73.83
CA ARG A 47 25.73 -49.50 -74.94
C ARG A 47 24.37 -48.89 -74.61
N ALA A 48 23.47 -49.67 -74.02
CA ALA A 48 22.13 -49.20 -73.66
C ALA A 48 22.18 -48.10 -72.59
N ILE A 49 23.02 -48.25 -71.57
CA ILE A 49 23.14 -47.28 -70.48
C ILE A 49 24.00 -46.06 -70.82
N SER A 50 24.82 -46.11 -71.88
CA SER A 50 25.71 -45.01 -72.29
C SER A 50 24.92 -43.72 -72.54
N ASN A 51 23.71 -43.83 -73.07
CA ASN A 51 22.79 -42.70 -73.25
C ASN A 51 22.37 -42.05 -71.92
N PHE A 52 22.23 -42.84 -70.86
CA PHE A 52 21.91 -42.36 -69.51
C PHE A 52 23.15 -41.77 -68.81
N ALA A 53 24.33 -42.36 -69.06
CA ALA A 53 25.60 -42.02 -68.42
C ALA A 53 26.11 -40.59 -68.68
N GLY A 54 25.68 -39.98 -69.80
CA GLY A 54 26.12 -38.65 -70.21
C GLY A 54 25.37 -37.50 -69.53
N SER A 55 24.51 -36.84 -70.28
CA SER A 55 23.80 -35.63 -69.84
C SER A 55 22.80 -35.89 -68.71
N GLU A 56 22.12 -37.03 -68.71
CA GLU A 56 21.07 -37.36 -67.73
C GLU A 56 21.65 -37.65 -66.34
N LEU A 57 22.68 -38.51 -66.25
CA LEU A 57 23.37 -38.78 -64.99
C LEU A 57 24.01 -37.51 -64.40
N SER A 58 24.71 -36.71 -65.22
CA SER A 58 25.31 -35.45 -64.78
C SER A 58 24.26 -34.45 -64.27
N LYS A 59 23.13 -34.31 -64.98
CA LYS A 59 22.02 -33.44 -64.57
C LYS A 59 21.43 -33.88 -63.23
N ARG A 60 21.22 -35.19 -63.03
CA ARG A 60 20.70 -35.74 -61.77
C ARG A 60 21.65 -35.55 -60.60
N GLN A 61 22.94 -35.82 -60.79
CA GLN A 61 23.94 -35.60 -59.75
C GLN A 61 23.99 -34.13 -59.31
N ARG A 62 23.93 -33.18 -60.26
CA ARG A 62 23.82 -31.75 -59.95
C ARG A 62 22.56 -31.41 -59.17
N LEU A 63 21.40 -31.94 -59.57
CA LEU A 63 20.13 -31.72 -58.87
C LEU A 63 20.16 -32.30 -57.45
N GLN A 64 20.70 -33.50 -57.26
CA GLN A 64 20.86 -34.11 -55.94
C GLN A 64 21.80 -33.29 -55.05
N ALA A 65 22.92 -32.81 -55.58
CA ALA A 65 23.85 -31.95 -54.84
C ALA A 65 23.17 -30.63 -54.43
N ALA A 66 22.41 -29.99 -55.34
CA ALA A 66 21.65 -28.79 -55.05
C ALA A 66 20.58 -29.02 -53.96
N GLN A 67 19.83 -30.12 -54.05
CA GLN A 67 18.85 -30.52 -53.04
C GLN A 67 19.51 -30.77 -51.67
N LYS A 68 20.62 -31.51 -51.62
CA LYS A 68 21.38 -31.73 -50.38
C LYS A 68 21.86 -30.42 -49.77
N GLY A 69 22.34 -29.49 -50.60
CA GLY A 69 22.73 -28.14 -50.18
C GLY A 69 21.57 -27.36 -49.56
N GLN A 70 20.40 -27.38 -50.20
CA GLN A 70 19.18 -26.73 -49.68
C GLN A 70 18.72 -27.35 -48.36
N VAL A 71 18.70 -28.68 -48.23
CA VAL A 71 18.32 -29.36 -46.98
C VAL A 71 19.29 -29.01 -45.86
N THR A 72 20.59 -29.01 -46.13
CA THR A 72 21.62 -28.63 -45.14
C THR A 72 21.43 -27.19 -44.67
N LYS A 73 21.15 -26.26 -45.59
CA LYS A 73 20.90 -24.85 -45.26
C LYS A 73 19.66 -24.72 -44.37
N LYS A 74 18.55 -25.37 -44.75
CA LYS A 74 17.30 -25.35 -43.96
C LYS A 74 17.48 -25.97 -42.57
N ASN A 75 18.21 -27.07 -42.46
CA ASN A 75 18.47 -27.70 -41.16
C ASN A 75 19.25 -26.77 -40.23
N LYS A 76 20.27 -26.05 -40.74
CA LYS A 76 21.00 -25.05 -39.96
C LYS A 76 20.11 -23.89 -39.52
N GLU A 77 19.23 -23.41 -40.40
CA GLU A 77 18.27 -22.36 -40.08
C GLU A 77 17.29 -22.81 -38.98
N ILE A 78 16.74 -24.02 -39.08
CA ILE A 78 15.88 -24.62 -38.05
C ILE A 78 16.62 -24.71 -36.71
N GLU A 79 17.87 -25.18 -36.71
CA GLU A 79 18.67 -25.29 -35.50
C GLU A 79 18.93 -23.92 -34.86
N GLN A 80 19.21 -22.89 -35.66
CA GLN A 80 19.37 -21.52 -35.17
C GLN A 80 18.07 -20.99 -34.57
N ILE A 81 16.95 -21.19 -35.26
CA ILE A 81 15.63 -20.79 -34.78
C ILE A 81 15.31 -21.46 -33.43
N HIS A 82 15.57 -22.76 -33.29
CA HIS A 82 15.39 -23.48 -32.03
C HIS A 82 16.23 -22.87 -30.90
N LYS A 83 17.52 -22.60 -31.15
CA LYS A 83 18.41 -21.95 -30.16
C LYS A 83 17.88 -20.57 -29.74
N GLU A 84 17.41 -19.77 -30.68
CA GLU A 84 16.83 -18.46 -30.38
C GLU A 84 15.56 -18.57 -29.54
N TYR A 85 14.68 -19.53 -29.84
CA TYR A 85 13.48 -19.80 -29.03
C TYR A 85 13.81 -20.30 -27.64
N ASP A 86 14.80 -21.18 -27.48
CA ASP A 86 15.22 -21.68 -26.17
C ASP A 86 15.76 -20.56 -25.27
N ILE A 87 16.54 -19.63 -25.84
CA ILE A 87 17.03 -18.43 -25.14
C ILE A 87 15.85 -17.55 -24.73
N LYS A 88 14.92 -17.25 -25.66
CA LYS A 88 13.73 -16.43 -25.38
C LYS A 88 12.87 -17.06 -24.28
N LEU A 89 12.65 -18.37 -24.34
CA LEU A 89 11.84 -19.11 -23.39
C LEU A 89 12.49 -19.13 -22.00
N THR A 90 13.82 -19.28 -21.93
CA THR A 90 14.57 -19.19 -20.69
C THR A 90 14.47 -17.79 -20.08
N ARG A 91 14.64 -16.75 -20.90
CA ARG A 91 14.51 -15.35 -20.48
C ARG A 91 13.12 -15.06 -19.93
N TYR A 92 12.06 -15.43 -20.66
CA TYR A 92 10.68 -15.22 -20.20
C TYR A 92 10.37 -15.97 -18.90
N LYS A 93 10.89 -17.19 -18.73
CA LYS A 93 10.76 -17.92 -17.46
C LYS A 93 11.43 -17.20 -16.30
N GLN A 94 12.62 -16.62 -16.52
CA GLN A 94 13.33 -15.85 -15.50
C GLN A 94 12.60 -14.55 -15.16
N GLU A 95 12.16 -13.79 -16.16
CA GLU A 95 11.40 -12.55 -15.97
C GLU A 95 10.09 -12.82 -15.20
N LEU A 96 9.37 -13.89 -15.55
CA LEU A 96 8.15 -14.30 -14.86
C LEU A 96 8.42 -14.67 -13.40
N LYS A 97 9.52 -15.39 -13.12
CA LYS A 97 9.91 -15.74 -11.75
C LYS A 97 10.25 -14.50 -10.92
N GLN A 98 10.95 -13.54 -11.52
CA GLN A 98 11.29 -12.28 -10.85
C GLN A 98 10.06 -11.39 -10.62
N ALA A 99 9.14 -11.31 -11.58
CA ALA A 99 7.88 -10.59 -11.43
C ALA A 99 7.05 -11.17 -10.28
N LYS A 100 6.84 -12.49 -10.27
CA LYS A 100 6.13 -13.17 -9.16
C LYS A 100 6.77 -12.91 -7.80
N GLY A 101 8.09 -13.00 -7.70
CA GLY A 101 8.79 -12.70 -6.44
C GLY A 101 8.59 -11.25 -5.98
N ARG A 102 8.61 -10.27 -6.90
CA ARG A 102 8.32 -8.87 -6.58
C ARG A 102 6.89 -8.69 -6.09
N ASP A 103 5.93 -9.24 -6.82
CA ASP A 103 4.50 -9.15 -6.46
C ASP A 103 4.23 -9.79 -5.09
N GLU A 104 4.85 -10.94 -4.80
CA GLU A 104 4.75 -11.61 -3.49
C GLU A 104 5.32 -10.74 -2.36
N THR A 105 6.47 -10.08 -2.56
CA THR A 105 7.04 -9.17 -1.57
C THR A 105 6.18 -7.92 -1.37
N GLU A 106 5.61 -7.37 -2.44
CA GLU A 106 4.74 -6.21 -2.37
C GLU A 106 3.44 -6.54 -1.61
N VAL A 107 2.81 -7.68 -1.92
CA VAL A 107 1.62 -8.17 -1.21
C VAL A 107 1.93 -8.37 0.27
N HIS A 108 3.08 -8.93 0.62
CA HIS A 108 3.49 -9.09 2.02
C HIS A 108 3.65 -7.73 2.73
N ASN A 109 4.34 -6.77 2.10
CA ASN A 109 4.54 -5.44 2.66
C ASN A 109 3.21 -4.68 2.84
N LEU A 110 2.31 -4.77 1.84
CA LEU A 110 0.98 -4.19 1.92
C LEU A 110 0.14 -4.82 3.04
N ALA A 111 0.25 -6.14 3.24
CA ALA A 111 -0.44 -6.82 4.34
C ALA A 111 0.06 -6.33 5.71
N LEU A 112 1.38 -6.16 5.88
CA LEU A 112 1.96 -5.60 7.11
C LEU A 112 1.48 -4.16 7.36
N ALA A 113 1.52 -3.30 6.33
CA ALA A 113 1.06 -1.92 6.43
C ALA A 113 -0.43 -1.85 6.81
N ASN A 114 -1.28 -2.69 6.21
CA ASN A 114 -2.70 -2.74 6.51
C ASN A 114 -2.98 -3.18 7.96
N ASN A 115 -2.23 -4.16 8.47
CA ASN A 115 -2.34 -4.58 9.87
C ASN A 115 -1.95 -3.46 10.85
N ASN A 116 -0.88 -2.72 10.55
CA ASN A 116 -0.45 -1.58 11.36
C ASN A 116 -1.51 -0.46 11.36
N LEU A 117 -2.01 -0.08 10.18
CA LEU A 117 -3.07 0.93 10.07
C LEU A 117 -4.35 0.51 10.81
N LYS A 118 -4.72 -0.77 10.73
CA LYS A 118 -5.87 -1.31 11.47
C LYS A 118 -5.68 -1.21 12.99
N ALA A 119 -4.47 -1.47 13.48
CA ALA A 119 -4.14 -1.30 14.89
C ALA A 119 -4.22 0.16 15.33
N GLU A 120 -3.68 1.08 14.52
CA GLU A 120 -3.71 2.52 14.78
C GLU A 120 -5.14 3.08 14.81
N VAL A 121 -5.99 2.69 13.85
CA VAL A 121 -7.41 3.07 13.83
C VAL A 121 -8.12 2.61 15.10
N LYS A 122 -7.83 1.40 15.59
CA LYS A 122 -8.41 0.88 16.85
C LYS A 122 -7.98 1.71 18.06
N ILE A 123 -6.70 2.12 18.11
CA ILE A 123 -6.17 2.98 19.18
C ILE A 123 -6.87 4.35 19.12
N LEU A 124 -6.88 5.01 17.96
CA LEU A 124 -7.49 6.33 17.77
C LEU A 124 -8.98 6.32 18.11
N SER A 125 -9.71 5.27 17.73
CA SER A 125 -11.13 5.10 18.09
C SER A 125 -11.32 5.03 19.62
N SER A 126 -10.42 4.34 20.32
CA SER A 126 -10.50 4.19 21.78
C SER A 126 -10.17 5.51 22.48
N THR A 127 -9.14 6.23 22.00
CA THR A 127 -8.77 7.56 22.49
C THR A 127 -9.89 8.57 22.29
N ASN A 128 -10.52 8.59 21.10
CA ASN A 128 -11.64 9.50 20.83
C ASN A 128 -12.83 9.24 21.74
N TYR A 129 -13.12 7.97 22.05
CA TYR A 129 -14.17 7.63 23.01
C TYR A 129 -13.84 8.17 24.41
N GLN A 130 -12.59 8.02 24.85
CA GLN A 130 -12.13 8.54 26.15
C GLN A 130 -12.24 10.07 26.22
N LEU A 131 -11.71 10.77 25.21
CA LEU A 131 -11.77 12.24 25.14
C LEU A 131 -13.21 12.76 25.14
N LYS A 132 -14.13 12.06 24.47
CA LYS A 132 -15.55 12.41 24.49
C LYS A 132 -16.14 12.32 25.90
N ASN A 133 -15.82 11.27 26.65
CA ASN A 133 -16.28 11.12 28.02
C ASN A 133 -15.69 12.18 28.96
N ASP A 134 -14.40 12.49 28.78
CA ASP A 134 -13.72 13.52 29.57
C ASP A 134 -14.34 14.90 29.32
N ASN A 135 -14.67 15.22 28.05
CA ASN A 135 -15.37 16.46 27.70
C ASN A 135 -16.76 16.54 28.37
N LEU A 136 -17.56 15.46 28.32
CA LEU A 136 -18.87 15.44 28.99
C LEU A 136 -18.75 15.65 30.51
N ASN A 137 -17.72 15.07 31.14
CA ASN A 137 -17.45 15.27 32.57
C ASN A 137 -17.05 16.72 32.87
N LEU A 138 -16.18 17.32 32.06
CA LEU A 138 -15.77 18.71 32.20
C LEU A 138 -16.95 19.67 32.02
N GLU A 139 -17.82 19.44 31.04
CA GLU A 139 -19.06 20.20 30.85
C GLU A 139 -19.94 20.16 32.11
N GLY A 140 -20.13 18.97 32.71
CA GLY A 140 -20.86 18.83 33.96
C GLY A 140 -20.24 19.63 35.12
N LYS A 141 -18.91 19.58 35.26
CA LYS A 141 -18.19 20.39 36.27
C LYS A 141 -18.37 21.89 36.06
N VAL A 142 -18.30 22.34 34.82
CA VAL A 142 -18.52 23.76 34.47
C VAL A 142 -19.94 24.19 34.83
N GLN A 143 -20.96 23.40 34.54
CA GLN A 143 -22.35 23.71 34.92
C GLN A 143 -22.54 23.80 36.44
N ASN A 144 -21.89 22.91 37.20
CA ASN A 144 -21.94 22.94 38.66
C ASN A 144 -21.25 24.20 39.23
N LEU A 145 -20.11 24.61 38.66
CA LEU A 145 -19.41 25.84 39.06
C LEU A 145 -20.23 27.09 38.71
N ILE A 146 -20.87 27.13 37.55
CA ILE A 146 -21.77 28.22 37.15
C ILE A 146 -22.91 28.36 38.16
N SER A 147 -23.51 27.25 38.58
CA SER A 147 -24.60 27.26 39.56
C SER A 147 -24.12 27.76 40.92
N SER A 148 -22.97 27.25 41.40
CA SER A 148 -22.36 27.72 42.66
C SER A 148 -22.03 29.22 42.64
N ASN A 149 -21.50 29.74 41.53
CA ASN A 149 -21.19 31.16 41.40
C ASN A 149 -22.44 32.03 41.45
N LYS A 150 -23.53 31.62 40.79
CA LYS A 150 -24.82 32.33 40.87
C LYS A 150 -25.33 32.42 42.31
N ASP A 151 -25.21 31.33 43.07
CA ASP A 151 -25.61 31.29 44.48
C ASP A 151 -24.75 32.22 45.35
N LEU A 152 -23.44 32.26 45.10
CA LEU A 152 -22.52 33.17 45.79
C LEU A 152 -22.81 34.64 45.47
N GLU A 153 -23.08 34.98 44.20
CA GLU A 153 -23.48 36.32 43.79
C GLU A 153 -24.78 36.76 44.49
N ALA A 154 -25.77 35.87 44.58
CA ALA A 154 -27.01 36.15 45.30
C ALA A 154 -26.76 36.43 46.78
N LYS A 155 -25.93 35.61 47.46
CA LYS A 155 -25.52 35.83 48.86
C LYS A 155 -24.78 37.15 49.04
N LEU A 156 -23.85 37.48 48.15
CA LEU A 156 -23.08 38.73 48.20
C LEU A 156 -23.98 39.95 48.09
N LYS A 157 -24.98 39.92 47.20
CA LYS A 157 -25.98 40.99 47.08
C LYS A 157 -26.81 41.18 48.36
N ILE A 158 -27.23 40.08 48.99
CA ILE A 158 -27.95 40.09 50.28
C ILE A 158 -27.08 40.70 51.38
N THR A 159 -25.83 40.24 51.52
CA THR A 159 -24.91 40.75 52.53
C THR A 159 -24.59 42.23 52.34
N SER A 160 -24.42 42.69 51.09
CA SER A 160 -24.24 44.11 50.78
C SER A 160 -25.43 44.94 51.23
N SER A 161 -26.66 44.50 50.90
CA SER A 161 -27.88 45.18 51.31
C SER A 161 -28.05 45.27 52.83
N ILE A 162 -27.72 44.19 53.56
CA ILE A 162 -27.75 44.18 55.03
C ILE A 162 -26.72 45.18 55.59
N ASN A 163 -25.51 45.21 55.04
CA ASN A 163 -24.47 46.13 55.49
C ASN A 163 -24.86 47.59 55.25
N ASP A 164 -25.47 47.91 54.11
CA ASP A 164 -25.96 49.25 53.82
C ASP A 164 -27.08 49.68 54.78
N GLN A 165 -27.99 48.74 55.11
CA GLN A 165 -29.02 48.95 56.12
C GLN A 165 -28.43 49.19 57.51
N LEU A 166 -27.48 48.37 57.96
CA LEU A 166 -26.81 48.53 59.25
C LEU A 166 -26.04 49.86 59.35
N LYS A 167 -25.39 50.31 58.27
CA LYS A 167 -24.73 51.62 58.24
C LYS A 167 -25.73 52.76 58.43
N LYS A 168 -26.91 52.66 57.81
CA LYS A 168 -27.99 53.63 57.97
C LYS A 168 -28.51 53.63 59.41
N GLU A 169 -28.83 52.45 59.96
CA GLU A 169 -29.30 52.30 61.34
C GLU A 169 -28.27 52.80 62.36
N ASN A 170 -26.98 52.52 62.16
CA ASN A 170 -25.92 53.04 63.03
C ASN A 170 -25.83 54.57 62.98
N LYS A 171 -26.05 55.19 61.82
CA LYS A 171 -26.10 56.64 61.69
C LYS A 171 -27.32 57.22 62.41
N ASP A 172 -28.48 56.59 62.26
CA ASP A 172 -29.72 57.02 62.90
C ASP A 172 -29.63 56.89 64.44
N LEU A 173 -29.08 55.77 64.93
CA LEU A 173 -28.81 55.56 66.36
C LEU A 173 -27.84 56.61 66.92
N LYS A 174 -26.77 56.93 66.18
CA LYS A 174 -25.85 58.01 66.58
C LYS A 174 -26.58 59.34 66.72
N ASN A 175 -27.42 59.70 65.75
CA ASN A 175 -28.20 60.94 65.81
C ASN A 175 -29.16 60.97 67.02
N ILE A 176 -29.80 59.83 67.34
CA ILE A 176 -30.66 59.71 68.53
C ILE A 176 -29.84 59.88 69.82
N VAL A 177 -28.69 59.21 69.92
CA VAL A 177 -27.78 59.34 71.07
C VAL A 177 -27.33 60.79 71.23
N ASP A 178 -26.95 61.46 70.15
CA ASP A 178 -26.54 62.87 70.17
C ASP A 178 -27.70 63.80 70.60
N ALA A 179 -28.93 63.53 70.14
CA ALA A 179 -30.12 64.26 70.58
C ALA A 179 -30.45 64.07 72.07
N ILE A 180 -30.33 62.84 72.59
CA ILE A 180 -30.49 62.54 74.02
C ILE A 180 -29.42 63.27 74.83
N LYS A 181 -28.14 63.20 74.41
CA LYS A 181 -27.04 63.92 75.07
C LYS A 181 -27.30 65.42 75.14
N LEU A 182 -27.77 66.01 74.05
CA LEU A 182 -28.12 67.44 74.01
C LEU A 182 -29.28 67.77 74.96
N LYS A 183 -30.35 66.97 74.94
CA LYS A 183 -31.51 67.20 75.81
C LYS A 183 -31.13 67.09 77.29
N LEU A 184 -30.36 66.06 77.66
CA LEU A 184 -29.83 65.91 79.01
C LEU A 184 -28.94 67.10 79.40
N ALA A 185 -28.13 67.63 78.49
CA ALA A 185 -27.33 68.83 78.75
C ALA A 185 -28.18 70.06 79.07
N ILE A 186 -29.26 70.25 78.31
CA ILE A 186 -30.22 71.34 78.54
C ILE A 186 -30.91 71.17 79.90
N GLU A 187 -31.46 69.99 80.19
CA GLU A 187 -32.18 69.68 81.43
C GLU A 187 -31.26 69.82 82.67
N VAL A 188 -30.03 69.29 82.61
CA VAL A 188 -29.06 69.46 83.71
C VAL A 188 -28.70 70.92 83.91
N ASN A 189 -28.48 71.68 82.84
CA ASN A 189 -28.17 73.12 82.96
C ASN A 189 -29.33 73.92 83.58
N GLN A 190 -30.58 73.51 83.35
CA GLN A 190 -31.75 74.07 84.05
C GLN A 190 -31.72 73.72 85.54
N LEU A 191 -31.42 72.46 85.90
CA LEU A 191 -31.36 72.00 87.29
C LEU A 191 -30.22 72.65 88.11
N LEU A 192 -29.12 73.04 87.47
CA LEU A 192 -28.03 73.76 88.16
C LEU A 192 -28.42 75.17 88.64
N LYS A 193 -29.58 75.70 88.21
CA LYS A 193 -30.08 77.02 88.61
C LYS A 193 -30.77 77.03 89.98
N TYR A 194 -31.13 75.87 90.54
CA TYR A 194 -31.72 75.77 91.88
C TYR A 194 -30.67 76.06 92.98
N GLU A 195 -31.10 76.54 94.16
CA GLU A 195 -30.20 77.08 95.19
C GLU A 195 -29.33 76.04 95.92
N ASP A 196 -29.75 74.77 95.97
CA ASP A 196 -29.07 73.71 96.73
C ASP A 196 -27.69 73.33 96.13
N SER A 197 -26.62 73.49 96.93
CA SER A 197 -25.23 73.31 96.48
C SER A 197 -24.81 71.84 96.38
N GLU A 198 -25.37 70.95 97.20
CA GLU A 198 -25.01 69.54 97.22
C GLU A 198 -25.71 68.78 96.08
N ILE A 199 -26.97 69.14 95.79
CA ILE A 199 -27.70 68.66 94.61
C ILE A 199 -26.96 69.06 93.33
N ARG A 200 -26.46 70.29 93.24
CA ARG A 200 -25.62 70.77 92.11
C ARG A 200 -24.37 69.91 91.91
N LYS A 201 -23.58 69.68 92.97
CA LYS A 201 -22.34 68.89 92.88
C LYS A 201 -22.60 67.45 92.45
N ALA A 202 -23.65 66.82 92.99
CA ALA A 202 -24.06 65.47 92.62
C ALA A 202 -24.49 65.38 91.14
N LEU A 203 -25.28 66.36 90.67
CA LEU A 203 -25.70 66.47 89.27
C LEU A 203 -24.52 66.63 88.31
N ILE A 204 -23.55 67.49 88.62
CA ILE A 204 -22.35 67.67 87.79
C ILE A 204 -21.55 66.36 87.66
N LYS A 205 -21.43 65.59 88.75
CA LYS A 205 -20.70 64.32 88.74
C LYS A 205 -21.40 63.25 87.90
N LEU A 206 -22.73 63.12 88.02
CA LEU A 206 -23.56 62.20 87.24
C LEU A 206 -23.55 62.55 85.74
N PHE A 207 -23.58 63.84 85.43
CA PHE A 207 -23.60 64.31 84.05
C PHE A 207 -22.26 64.06 83.34
N LYS A 208 -21.13 64.26 84.03
CA LYS A 208 -19.81 63.92 83.49
C LYS A 208 -19.63 62.41 83.24
N SER A 209 -20.19 61.54 84.08
CA SER A 209 -20.06 60.08 83.88
C SER A 209 -20.93 59.53 82.75
N THR A 210 -22.00 60.22 82.38
CA THR A 210 -22.95 59.78 81.33
C THR A 210 -22.60 60.28 79.94
N LEU A 211 -21.80 61.34 79.82
CA LEU A 211 -21.36 61.87 78.53
C LEU A 211 -20.18 61.11 77.89
N GLY A 212 -19.38 60.41 78.71
CA GLY A 212 -18.15 59.74 78.29
C GLY A 212 -17.03 60.74 78.10
#